data_AF-A0AAW9P9M2-F1
#
_entry.id   AF-A0AAW9P9M2-F1
#
_cell.length_a   1.000
_cell.length_b   1.000
_cell.length_c   1.000
_cell.angle_alpha   90.00
_cell.angle_beta   90.00
_cell.angle_gamma   90.00
#
_symmetry.space_group_name_H-M   'P 1'
#
loop_
_entity.id
_entity.type
_entity.pdbx_description
1 polymer ?
#
loop_
_entity_poly.entity_id
_entity_poly.type
_entity_poly.pdbx_seq_one_letter_code
_entity_poly.pdbx_strand_id
1 'polypeptide(L)'
;MNQAVETEQFKTSKKASKAEIARSMRDKFFIVSKEKWEKLYRIRPSINDMASYLVLACGTGADHKTTSWSAGAIYQHAGISPRPATRSIMHLEQYGFIDTKKAAKKNTFPVYKITFDKNPKTDKAGDNIYIPCGVVTGVEGEKSPLERLVDEQNLELLYLFIRLYAFQDKELDVINPNIVSSLINDNNDSQTMVTYNESGLLNLWVAGEVPSESAYVKSDFYDFNKSLITRSYFNAEQGEEQEETGVWAFLNTLKKLGLIESSYLV
;
A
#
# COMPACT_ATOMS: atom_id res chain seq x y z
N MET A 1 -40.61 1.38 -54.61
CA MET A 1 -40.03 2.66 -54.17
C MET A 1 -40.36 2.77 -52.69
N ASN A 2 -39.55 2.12 -51.85
CA ASN A 2 -39.80 1.96 -50.42
C ASN A 2 -38.79 2.81 -49.66
N GLN A 3 -39.27 3.82 -48.92
CA GLN A 3 -38.50 4.48 -47.87
C GLN A 3 -39.28 4.31 -46.58
N ALA A 4 -38.93 3.26 -45.82
CA ALA A 4 -39.24 3.19 -44.41
C ALA A 4 -38.04 3.77 -43.66
N VAL A 5 -38.31 4.81 -42.87
CA VAL A 5 -37.35 5.47 -41.99
C VAL A 5 -37.10 4.54 -40.80
N GLU A 6 -35.88 4.03 -40.66
CA GLU A 6 -35.44 3.35 -39.44
C GLU A 6 -35.12 4.41 -38.37
N THR A 7 -35.99 4.53 -37.38
CA THR A 7 -35.67 5.20 -36.11
C THR A 7 -34.65 4.37 -35.34
N GLU A 8 -33.44 4.88 -35.20
CA GLU A 8 -32.41 4.35 -34.31
C GLU A 8 -32.92 4.31 -32.86
N GLN A 9 -33.13 3.11 -32.35
CA GLN A 9 -33.38 2.88 -30.93
C GLN A 9 -32.09 3.14 -30.15
N PHE A 10 -32.11 4.17 -29.32
CA PHE A 10 -31.12 4.41 -28.27
C PHE A 10 -30.96 3.14 -27.42
N LYS A 11 -29.84 2.42 -27.61
CA LYS A 11 -29.44 1.33 -26.72
C LYS A 11 -29.09 1.93 -25.36
N THR A 12 -30.00 1.80 -24.40
CA THR A 12 -29.75 2.02 -22.97
C THR A 12 -28.53 1.22 -22.54
N SER A 13 -27.46 1.91 -22.13
CA SER A 13 -26.26 1.27 -21.60
C SER A 13 -26.62 0.52 -20.32
N LYS A 14 -26.34 -0.78 -20.29
CA LYS A 14 -26.52 -1.66 -19.12
C LYS A 14 -25.73 -1.07 -17.93
N LYS A 15 -26.42 -0.74 -16.83
CA LYS A 15 -25.78 -0.26 -15.59
C LYS A 15 -24.95 -1.42 -15.01
N ALA A 16 -23.63 -1.28 -14.97
CA ALA A 16 -22.74 -2.31 -14.45
C ALA A 16 -23.05 -2.59 -12.98
N SER A 17 -22.99 -3.88 -12.59
CA SER A 17 -23.24 -4.31 -11.22
C SER A 17 -22.15 -3.82 -10.26
N LYS A 18 -22.47 -3.67 -8.97
CA LYS A 18 -21.50 -3.30 -7.91
C LYS A 18 -20.29 -4.25 -7.88
N ALA A 19 -20.52 -5.53 -8.19
CA ALA A 19 -19.48 -6.57 -8.29
C ALA A 19 -18.56 -6.41 -9.52
N GLU A 20 -19.09 -5.98 -10.67
CA GLU A 20 -18.29 -5.66 -11.87
C GLU A 20 -17.47 -4.38 -11.68
N ILE A 21 -18.03 -3.38 -10.99
CA ILE A 21 -17.30 -2.15 -10.62
C ILE A 21 -16.15 -2.50 -9.64
N ALA A 22 -16.40 -3.33 -8.64
CA ALA A 22 -15.38 -3.84 -7.73
C ALA A 22 -14.34 -4.75 -8.45
N ARG A 23 -14.74 -5.52 -9.48
CA ARG A 23 -13.84 -6.34 -10.30
C ARG A 23 -12.94 -5.47 -11.20
N SER A 24 -13.48 -4.40 -11.79
CA SER A 24 -12.73 -3.39 -12.54
C SER A 24 -11.76 -2.56 -11.69
N MET A 25 -12.01 -2.45 -10.37
CA MET A 25 -11.11 -1.79 -9.41
C MET A 25 -10.01 -2.74 -8.91
N ARG A 26 -10.31 -4.06 -8.82
CA ARG A 26 -9.36 -5.13 -8.48
C ARG A 26 -8.20 -5.28 -9.48
N ASP A 27 -8.39 -4.90 -10.74
CA ASP A 27 -7.35 -5.00 -11.78
C ASP A 27 -6.38 -3.79 -11.84
N LYS A 28 -6.45 -2.85 -10.88
CA LYS A 28 -5.63 -1.62 -10.91
C LYS A 28 -4.63 -1.60 -9.77
N PHE A 29 -3.37 -1.86 -10.12
CA PHE A 29 -2.21 -1.58 -9.29
C PHE A 29 -1.59 -0.26 -9.72
N PHE A 30 -1.00 0.44 -8.76
CA PHE A 30 -0.04 1.50 -9.03
C PHE A 30 1.35 1.04 -8.60
N ILE A 31 2.36 1.73 -9.12
CA ILE A 31 3.74 1.34 -8.93
C ILE A 31 4.47 2.49 -8.24
N VAL A 32 5.32 2.15 -7.28
CA VAL A 32 6.32 3.07 -6.71
C VAL A 32 7.68 2.38 -6.75
N SER A 33 8.76 3.16 -6.86
CA SER A 33 10.12 2.62 -6.72
C SER A 33 10.40 2.37 -5.24
N LYS A 34 10.89 1.18 -4.89
CA LYS A 34 11.30 0.85 -3.52
C LYS A 34 12.42 1.75 -3.04
N GLU A 35 13.43 2.00 -3.88
CA GLU A 35 14.53 2.92 -3.57
C GLU A 35 14.01 4.35 -3.31
N LYS A 36 13.07 4.86 -4.13
CA LYS A 36 12.46 6.18 -3.89
C LYS A 36 11.62 6.19 -2.61
N TRP A 37 10.86 5.13 -2.34
CA TRP A 37 10.08 5.01 -1.11
C TRP A 37 10.97 5.04 0.14
N GLU A 38 12.08 4.31 0.10
CA GLU A 38 13.09 4.33 1.16
C GLU A 38 13.76 5.70 1.30
N LYS A 39 14.16 6.33 0.19
CA LYS A 39 14.69 7.70 0.20
C LYS A 39 13.71 8.70 0.81
N LEU A 40 12.42 8.59 0.47
CA LEU A 40 11.37 9.44 1.04
C LEU A 40 11.28 9.23 2.54
N TYR A 41 11.26 7.99 3.04
CA TYR A 41 11.25 7.73 4.48
C TYR A 41 12.50 8.26 5.21
N ARG A 42 13.69 8.08 4.60
CA ARG A 42 14.98 8.48 5.19
C ARG A 42 15.12 9.98 5.41
N ILE A 43 14.47 10.82 4.61
CA ILE A 43 14.45 12.27 4.82
C ILE A 43 13.50 12.72 5.94
N ARG A 44 12.90 11.78 6.68
CA ARG A 44 11.99 12.00 7.81
C ARG A 44 10.84 12.97 7.49
N PRO A 45 10.03 12.68 6.46
CA PRO A 45 8.94 13.53 6.04
C PRO A 45 7.78 13.44 7.02
N SER A 46 6.75 14.26 6.83
CA SER A 46 5.50 14.06 7.57
C SER A 46 4.72 12.86 7.02
N ILE A 47 3.83 12.28 7.83
CA ILE A 47 2.93 11.21 7.37
C ILE A 47 2.07 11.67 6.18
N ASN A 48 1.71 12.96 6.16
CA ASN A 48 0.96 13.57 5.08
C ASN A 48 1.74 13.56 3.76
N ASP A 49 3.06 13.76 3.80
CA ASP A 49 3.90 13.74 2.60
C ASP A 49 3.95 12.33 2.00
N MET A 50 4.17 11.31 2.85
CA MET A 50 4.18 9.90 2.42
C MET A 50 2.81 9.46 1.90
N ALA A 51 1.72 9.79 2.60
CA ALA A 51 0.37 9.50 2.15
C ALA A 51 0.02 10.24 0.85
N SER A 52 0.40 11.52 0.73
CA SER A 52 0.19 12.30 -0.51
C SER A 52 0.92 11.70 -1.70
N TYR A 53 2.15 11.20 -1.50
CA TYR A 53 2.90 10.50 -2.55
C TYR A 53 2.15 9.26 -3.04
N LEU A 54 1.64 8.43 -2.12
CA LEU A 54 0.86 7.23 -2.46
C LEU A 54 -0.44 7.58 -3.18
N VAL A 55 -1.16 8.63 -2.73
CA VAL A 55 -2.37 9.08 -3.40
C VAL A 55 -2.07 9.53 -4.83
N LEU A 56 -1.05 10.36 -5.04
CA LEU A 56 -0.66 10.83 -6.37
C LEU A 56 -0.24 9.66 -7.28
N ALA A 57 0.53 8.70 -6.74
CA ALA A 57 0.95 7.50 -7.46
C ALA A 57 -0.24 6.61 -7.83
N CYS A 58 -1.20 6.43 -6.92
CA CYS A 58 -2.45 5.70 -7.17
C CYS A 58 -3.28 6.33 -8.28
N GLY A 59 -3.27 7.66 -8.39
CA GLY A 59 -3.96 8.41 -9.44
C GLY A 59 -3.30 8.36 -10.82
N THR A 60 -2.18 7.66 -10.96
CA THR A 60 -1.50 7.56 -12.26
C THR A 60 -2.31 6.73 -13.25
N GLY A 61 -2.19 7.09 -14.52
CA GLY A 61 -2.85 6.38 -15.61
C GLY A 61 -2.12 5.10 -16.01
N ALA A 62 -2.41 4.62 -17.21
CA ALA A 62 -1.79 3.43 -17.77
C ALA A 62 -0.25 3.52 -17.85
N ASP A 63 0.36 4.71 -17.79
CA ASP A 63 1.81 4.89 -17.79
C ASP A 63 2.48 4.74 -16.41
N HIS A 64 1.69 4.58 -15.33
CA HIS A 64 2.11 4.51 -13.93
C HIS A 64 2.97 5.70 -13.45
N LYS A 65 2.92 6.83 -14.17
CA LYS A 65 3.78 7.99 -13.90
C LYS A 65 3.01 9.29 -13.87
N THR A 66 2.09 9.48 -14.80
CA THR A 66 1.42 10.78 -14.96
C THR A 66 0.09 10.74 -14.25
N THR A 67 -0.13 11.73 -13.37
CA THR A 67 -1.37 11.88 -12.60
C THR A 67 -1.92 13.29 -12.75
N SER A 68 -3.25 13.40 -12.75
CA SER A 68 -3.96 14.69 -12.62
C SER A 68 -4.62 14.86 -11.26
N TRP A 69 -4.36 13.92 -10.34
CA TRP A 69 -4.84 14.01 -8.97
C TRP A 69 -4.17 15.20 -8.27
N SER A 70 -4.91 15.80 -7.35
CA SER A 70 -4.58 17.08 -6.73
C SER A 70 -4.76 17.00 -5.21
N ALA A 71 -4.58 18.13 -4.52
CA ALA A 71 -4.90 18.25 -3.09
C ALA A 71 -6.35 17.79 -2.76
N GLY A 72 -7.30 17.93 -3.68
CA GLY A 72 -8.66 17.42 -3.49
C GLY A 72 -8.74 15.89 -3.47
N ALA A 73 -7.94 15.21 -4.28
CA ALA A 73 -7.86 13.75 -4.28
C ALA A 73 -7.16 13.24 -3.01
N ILE A 74 -6.13 13.95 -2.55
CA ILE A 74 -5.45 13.67 -1.27
C ILE A 74 -6.43 13.78 -0.10
N TYR A 75 -7.25 14.83 -0.08
CA TYR A 75 -8.33 14.95 0.91
C TYR A 75 -9.33 13.78 0.82
N GLN A 76 -9.77 13.44 -0.38
CA GLN A 76 -10.75 12.37 -0.59
C GLN A 76 -10.25 10.99 -0.16
N HIS A 77 -8.98 10.66 -0.40
CA HIS A 77 -8.46 9.31 -0.22
C HIS A 77 -7.61 9.10 1.04
N ALA A 78 -7.13 10.18 1.66
CA ALA A 78 -6.31 10.11 2.86
C ALA A 78 -6.82 10.99 4.00
N GLY A 79 -7.95 11.69 3.83
CA GLY A 79 -8.52 12.58 4.85
C GLY A 79 -7.71 13.86 5.14
N ILE A 80 -6.60 14.08 4.43
CA ILE A 80 -5.70 15.22 4.66
C ILE A 80 -6.31 16.49 4.09
N SER A 81 -6.57 17.48 4.96
CA SER A 81 -7.15 18.75 4.54
C SER A 81 -6.38 19.42 3.38
N PRO A 82 -7.05 20.24 2.54
CA PRO A 82 -6.41 20.80 1.33
C PRO A 82 -5.12 21.58 1.59
N ARG A 83 -5.05 22.36 2.68
CA ARG A 83 -3.85 23.15 3.01
C ARG A 83 -2.62 22.27 3.33
N PRO A 84 -2.67 21.29 4.25
CA PRO A 84 -1.57 20.35 4.43
C PRO A 84 -1.29 19.52 3.18
N ALA A 85 -2.30 19.09 2.42
CA ALA A 85 -2.09 18.37 1.17
C ALA A 85 -1.30 19.17 0.13
N THR A 86 -1.59 20.46 -0.04
CA THR A 86 -0.80 21.35 -0.91
C THR A 86 0.64 21.49 -0.42
N ARG A 87 0.84 21.62 0.89
CA ARG A 87 2.19 21.66 1.47
C ARG A 87 2.97 20.37 1.16
N SER A 88 2.32 19.22 1.29
CA SER A 88 2.91 17.94 0.96
C SER A 88 3.29 17.80 -0.51
N ILE A 89 2.45 18.27 -1.44
CA ILE A 89 2.81 18.34 -2.86
C ILE A 89 4.07 19.19 -3.06
N MET A 90 4.15 20.37 -2.42
CA MET A 90 5.32 21.25 -2.53
C MET A 90 6.60 20.58 -1.98
N HIS A 91 6.50 19.88 -0.84
CA HIS A 91 7.62 19.12 -0.30
C HIS A 91 8.07 18.00 -1.24
N LEU A 92 7.13 17.22 -1.78
CA LEU A 92 7.44 16.13 -2.71
C LEU A 92 8.11 16.64 -3.99
N GLU A 93 7.71 17.81 -4.48
CA GLU A 93 8.36 18.47 -5.62
C GLU A 93 9.76 18.98 -5.24
N GLN A 94 9.89 19.67 -4.10
CA GLN A 94 11.17 20.17 -3.59
C GLN A 94 12.21 19.05 -3.42
N TYR A 95 11.78 17.87 -2.96
CA TYR A 95 12.65 16.71 -2.76
C TYR A 95 12.80 15.83 -4.01
N GLY A 96 12.17 16.18 -5.14
CA GLY A 96 12.33 15.49 -6.42
C GLY A 96 11.60 14.16 -6.55
N PHE A 97 10.57 13.91 -5.73
CA PHE A 97 9.72 12.70 -5.84
C PHE A 97 8.63 12.85 -6.90
N ILE A 98 8.24 14.09 -7.20
CA ILE A 98 7.31 14.43 -8.27
C ILE A 98 7.82 15.65 -9.05
N ASP A 99 7.43 15.75 -10.31
CA ASP A 99 7.60 16.96 -11.13
C ASP A 99 6.24 17.55 -11.50
N THR A 100 6.04 18.86 -11.31
CA THR A 100 4.89 19.54 -11.92
C THR A 100 5.11 19.72 -13.42
N LYS A 101 4.29 19.05 -14.24
CA LYS A 101 4.29 19.24 -15.71
C LYS A 101 3.31 20.31 -16.14
N LYS A 102 2.20 20.46 -15.41
CA LYS A 102 1.24 21.56 -15.59
C LYS A 102 0.76 22.01 -14.22
N ALA A 103 0.98 23.27 -13.89
CA ALA A 103 0.40 23.87 -12.70
C ALA A 103 -1.12 23.96 -12.84
N ALA A 104 -1.84 23.89 -11.72
CA ALA A 104 -3.29 24.11 -11.70
C ALA A 104 -3.61 25.53 -12.20
N LYS A 105 -4.63 25.66 -13.05
CA LYS A 105 -5.23 26.93 -13.47
C LYS A 105 -6.75 26.84 -13.32
N LYS A 106 -7.44 27.97 -13.47
CA LYS A 106 -8.91 28.02 -13.43
C LYS A 106 -9.49 26.95 -14.36
N ASN A 107 -10.35 26.07 -13.82
CA ASN A 107 -11.01 24.96 -14.52
C ASN A 107 -10.08 23.88 -15.13
N THR A 108 -8.82 23.80 -14.68
CA THR A 108 -7.90 22.75 -15.15
C THR A 108 -7.16 22.14 -13.97
N PHE A 109 -7.16 20.80 -13.91
CA PHE A 109 -6.40 20.06 -12.91
C PHE A 109 -4.89 20.20 -13.15
N PRO A 110 -4.08 20.19 -12.08
CA PRO A 110 -2.63 20.08 -12.23
C PRO A 110 -2.27 18.75 -12.88
N VAL A 111 -1.09 18.68 -13.48
CA VAL A 111 -0.51 17.42 -13.96
C VAL A 111 0.86 17.26 -13.32
N TYR A 112 1.01 16.17 -12.57
CA TYR A 112 2.26 15.77 -11.95
C TYR A 112 2.80 14.51 -12.63
N LYS A 113 4.12 14.35 -12.56
CA LYS A 113 4.80 13.13 -12.96
C LYS A 113 5.55 12.56 -11.76
N ILE A 114 5.24 11.33 -11.39
CA ILE A 114 6.00 10.58 -10.38
C ILE A 114 7.39 10.29 -10.92
N THR A 115 8.41 10.58 -10.12
CA THR A 115 9.81 10.36 -10.48
C THR A 115 10.18 8.90 -10.28
N PHE A 116 10.75 8.29 -11.32
CA PHE A 116 11.38 6.98 -11.25
C PHE A 116 12.77 7.07 -11.87
N ASP A 117 13.74 6.37 -11.28
CA ASP A 117 15.10 6.28 -11.85
C ASP A 117 15.10 5.42 -13.12
N LYS A 118 14.24 4.39 -13.17
CA LYS A 118 14.01 3.55 -14.36
C LYS A 118 12.52 3.42 -14.65
N ASN A 119 12.14 3.17 -15.90
CA ASN A 119 10.73 3.08 -16.27
C ASN A 119 10.11 1.77 -15.75
N PRO A 120 9.10 1.82 -14.86
CA PRO A 120 8.52 0.62 -14.24
C PRO A 120 7.89 -0.34 -15.24
N LYS A 121 7.49 0.12 -16.45
CA LYS A 121 6.97 -0.78 -17.49
C LYS A 121 8.04 -1.64 -18.16
N THR A 122 9.24 -1.09 -18.32
CA THR A 122 10.32 -1.75 -19.07
C THR A 122 11.34 -2.39 -18.15
N ASP A 123 11.46 -1.90 -16.91
CA ASP A 123 12.34 -2.43 -15.88
C ASP A 123 11.63 -3.51 -15.05
N LYS A 124 11.32 -4.64 -15.71
CA LYS A 124 10.63 -5.78 -15.06
C LYS A 124 11.46 -6.44 -13.96
N ALA A 125 12.79 -6.34 -14.05
CA ALA A 125 13.75 -6.79 -13.03
C ALA A 125 14.07 -5.69 -12.00
N GLY A 126 13.41 -4.53 -12.09
CA GLY A 126 13.62 -3.41 -11.19
C GLY A 126 12.99 -3.59 -9.81
N ASP A 127 13.50 -2.83 -8.85
CA ASP A 127 13.04 -2.80 -7.45
C ASP A 127 11.74 -1.98 -7.30
N ASN A 128 10.68 -2.42 -7.99
CA ASN A 128 9.36 -1.78 -8.01
C ASN A 128 8.41 -2.45 -7.02
N ILE A 129 7.66 -1.64 -6.27
CA ILE A 129 6.57 -2.09 -5.39
C ILE A 129 5.26 -1.94 -6.15
N TYR A 130 4.52 -3.03 -6.28
CA TYR A 130 3.21 -3.06 -6.94
C TYR A 130 2.14 -3.01 -5.85
N ILE A 131 1.41 -1.91 -5.79
CA ILE A 131 0.48 -1.63 -4.69
C ILE A 131 -0.93 -1.60 -5.26
N PRO A 132 -1.90 -2.27 -4.61
CA PRO A 132 -3.29 -2.23 -5.04
C PRO A 132 -3.86 -0.83 -4.90
N CYS A 133 -4.61 -0.36 -5.89
CA CYS A 133 -5.32 0.91 -5.74
C CYS A 133 -6.31 0.88 -4.56
N GLY A 134 -6.81 -0.30 -4.16
CA GLY A 134 -7.67 -0.48 -2.98
C GLY A 134 -7.03 -0.05 -1.65
N VAL A 135 -5.69 -0.08 -1.55
CA VAL A 135 -4.96 0.45 -0.38
C VAL A 135 -5.24 1.94 -0.17
N VAL A 136 -5.37 2.69 -1.25
CA VAL A 136 -5.60 4.15 -1.23
C VAL A 136 -7.09 4.48 -1.34
N THR A 137 -7.80 3.79 -2.23
CA THR A 137 -9.18 4.13 -2.59
C THR A 137 -10.22 3.46 -1.71
N GLY A 138 -9.84 2.45 -0.93
CA GLY A 138 -10.74 1.64 -0.13
C GLY A 138 -11.59 0.69 -0.97
N VAL A 139 -12.35 -0.15 -0.28
CA VAL A 139 -13.33 -1.08 -0.87
C VAL A 139 -14.64 -0.88 -0.11
N GLU A 140 -15.76 -0.92 -0.85
CA GLU A 140 -17.12 -0.98 -0.29
C GLU A 140 -17.55 0.13 0.70
N GLY A 141 -16.87 1.27 0.71
CA GLY A 141 -17.23 2.45 1.52
C GLY A 141 -16.62 2.45 2.92
N GLU A 142 -15.75 1.49 3.23
CA GLU A 142 -14.94 1.52 4.43
C GLU A 142 -13.77 2.51 4.31
N LYS A 143 -13.24 2.92 5.47
CA LYS A 143 -11.95 3.63 5.52
C LYS A 143 -10.88 2.80 4.83
N SER A 144 -10.15 3.42 3.91
CA SER A 144 -9.08 2.74 3.18
C SER A 144 -7.93 2.36 4.13
N PRO A 145 -7.12 1.34 3.79
CA PRO A 145 -5.89 1.04 4.51
C PRO A 145 -5.00 2.27 4.74
N LEU A 146 -4.86 3.13 3.72
CA LEU A 146 -4.10 4.37 3.83
C LEU A 146 -4.71 5.33 4.84
N GLU A 147 -6.03 5.52 4.84
CA GLU A 147 -6.72 6.41 5.79
C GLU A 147 -6.53 5.91 7.23
N ARG A 148 -6.65 4.60 7.48
CA ARG A 148 -6.40 4.00 8.80
C ARG A 148 -4.95 4.23 9.27
N LEU A 149 -3.97 4.10 8.36
CA LEU A 149 -2.56 4.36 8.67
C LEU A 149 -2.27 5.85 8.92
N VAL A 150 -2.95 6.75 8.18
CA VAL A 150 -2.85 8.19 8.42
C VAL A 150 -3.44 8.53 9.79
N ASP A 151 -4.60 7.97 10.15
CA ASP A 151 -5.22 8.19 11.47
C ASP A 151 -4.31 7.73 12.63
N GLU A 152 -3.57 6.63 12.45
CA GLU A 152 -2.62 6.12 13.45
C GLU A 152 -1.42 7.07 13.68
N GLN A 153 -1.15 8.01 12.75
CA GLN A 153 -0.05 8.99 12.84
C GLN A 153 1.35 8.37 13.06
N ASN A 154 1.54 7.10 12.69
CA ASN A 154 2.81 6.40 12.80
C ASN A 154 3.49 6.30 11.42
N LEU A 155 4.49 7.16 11.21
CA LEU A 155 5.25 7.23 9.96
C LEU A 155 5.96 5.90 9.62
N GLU A 156 6.55 5.26 10.63
CA GLU A 156 7.27 4.00 10.45
C GLU A 156 6.32 2.86 10.09
N LEU A 157 5.13 2.83 10.71
CA LEU A 157 4.08 1.86 10.39
C LEU A 157 3.61 2.00 8.92
N LEU A 158 3.35 3.22 8.45
CA LEU A 158 3.00 3.47 7.04
C LEU A 158 4.13 3.03 6.10
N TYR A 159 5.37 3.36 6.43
CA TYR A 159 6.54 2.97 5.65
C TYR A 159 6.65 1.44 5.52
N LEU A 160 6.58 0.73 6.65
CA LEU A 160 6.73 -0.72 6.71
C LEU A 160 5.55 -1.45 6.08
N PHE A 161 4.32 -0.98 6.27
CA PHE A 161 3.14 -1.55 5.62
C PHE A 161 3.27 -1.55 4.10
N ILE A 162 3.67 -0.43 3.50
CA ILE A 162 3.89 -0.36 2.05
C ILE A 162 5.06 -1.25 1.62
N ARG A 163 6.10 -1.37 2.45
CA ARG A 163 7.21 -2.28 2.16
C ARG A 163 6.82 -3.74 2.14
N LEU A 164 5.78 -4.18 2.86
CA LEU A 164 5.30 -5.56 2.78
C LEU A 164 5.00 -5.99 1.34
N TYR A 165 4.45 -5.10 0.50
CA TYR A 165 4.19 -5.37 -0.91
C TYR A 165 5.45 -5.55 -1.76
N ALA A 166 6.62 -5.05 -1.33
CA ALA A 166 7.89 -5.27 -2.02
C ALA A 166 8.39 -6.72 -1.86
N PHE A 167 7.76 -7.44 -0.95
CA PHE A 167 8.20 -8.69 -0.35
C PHE A 167 7.09 -9.74 -0.40
N GLN A 168 6.01 -9.41 -1.10
CA GLN A 168 4.93 -10.31 -1.43
C GLN A 168 5.41 -11.32 -2.47
N ASP A 169 5.14 -12.59 -2.19
CA ASP A 169 5.18 -13.61 -3.23
C ASP A 169 3.93 -13.46 -4.10
N LYS A 170 4.14 -13.18 -5.39
CA LYS A 170 3.05 -12.86 -6.32
C LYS A 170 2.27 -14.09 -6.79
N GLU A 171 2.87 -15.26 -6.71
CA GLU A 171 2.20 -16.52 -7.07
C GLU A 171 1.34 -17.00 -5.89
N LEU A 172 1.87 -16.85 -4.67
CA LEU A 172 1.21 -17.30 -3.45
C LEU A 172 0.24 -16.27 -2.87
N ASP A 173 0.32 -15.00 -3.28
CA ASP A 173 -0.43 -13.88 -2.70
C ASP A 173 -0.26 -13.78 -1.16
N VAL A 174 0.91 -14.18 -0.66
CA VAL A 174 1.30 -14.07 0.76
C VAL A 174 2.55 -13.21 0.90
N ILE A 175 2.77 -12.64 2.08
CA ILE A 175 4.09 -12.09 2.41
C ILE A 175 5.05 -13.27 2.39
N ASN A 176 6.14 -13.16 1.63
CA ASN A 176 7.09 -14.25 1.46
C ASN A 176 7.43 -14.84 2.84
N PRO A 177 7.15 -16.12 3.08
CA PRO A 177 7.32 -16.70 4.39
C PRO A 177 8.76 -16.59 4.85
N ASN A 178 9.76 -16.55 3.95
CA ASN A 178 11.17 -16.30 4.26
C ASN A 178 11.47 -14.88 4.75
N ILE A 179 10.50 -14.00 4.90
CA ILE A 179 10.66 -12.67 5.51
C ILE A 179 10.13 -12.69 6.93
N VAL A 180 9.13 -13.54 7.16
CA VAL A 180 8.70 -14.00 8.48
C VAL A 180 9.65 -15.08 9.02
N SER A 181 10.38 -15.79 8.13
CA SER A 181 11.18 -17.01 8.34
C SER A 181 12.62 -16.89 7.85
N SER A 182 13.14 -15.71 7.48
CA SER A 182 14.61 -15.50 7.29
C SER A 182 15.40 -15.66 8.60
N LEU A 183 14.77 -16.25 9.60
CA LEU A 183 15.25 -16.53 10.93
C LEU A 183 15.50 -18.03 11.12
N ILE A 184 15.37 -18.82 10.07
CA ILE A 184 15.81 -20.21 10.01
C ILE A 184 17.01 -20.28 9.07
N ASN A 185 18.17 -19.85 9.54
CA ASN A 185 19.42 -20.36 8.99
C ASN A 185 20.52 -20.33 10.05
N ASP A 186 20.43 -21.26 10.99
CA ASP A 186 21.61 -21.94 11.49
C ASP A 186 21.44 -23.44 11.18
N ASN A 187 21.99 -23.81 10.03
CA ASN A 187 22.23 -25.18 9.54
C ASN A 187 21.06 -25.93 8.87
N ASN A 188 21.41 -26.41 7.67
CA ASN A 188 20.80 -27.43 6.82
C ASN A 188 19.60 -28.24 7.32
N ASP A 189 18.72 -28.51 6.36
CA ASP A 189 17.56 -29.41 6.38
C ASP A 189 16.31 -28.89 7.09
N SER A 190 15.48 -28.16 6.34
CA SER A 190 14.05 -28.44 6.24
C SER A 190 13.45 -27.66 5.08
N GLN A 191 13.07 -28.37 4.01
CA GLN A 191 12.17 -27.84 3.00
C GLN A 191 10.81 -27.55 3.65
N THR A 192 10.43 -26.29 3.77
CA THR A 192 9.07 -25.94 4.20
C THR A 192 8.10 -26.41 3.11
N MET A 193 7.29 -27.41 3.45
CA MET A 193 6.28 -27.95 2.54
C MET A 193 5.14 -26.93 2.39
N VAL A 194 5.10 -26.22 1.26
CA VAL A 194 4.07 -25.23 0.95
C VAL A 194 2.87 -25.95 0.34
N THR A 195 1.70 -25.86 0.97
CA THR A 195 0.44 -26.37 0.41
C THR A 195 -0.50 -25.19 0.12
N TYR A 196 -1.00 -25.12 -1.11
CA TYR A 196 -1.63 -23.94 -1.71
C TYR A 196 -3.15 -23.93 -1.51
N ASN A 197 -3.74 -22.75 -1.30
CA ASN A 197 -5.16 -22.53 -1.56
C ASN A 197 -5.39 -21.10 -2.08
N GLU A 198 -5.84 -20.98 -3.32
CA GLU A 198 -6.12 -19.70 -3.99
C GLU A 198 -7.43 -19.07 -3.46
N SER A 199 -7.35 -17.84 -2.96
CA SER A 199 -8.52 -16.97 -2.83
C SER A 199 -8.12 -15.49 -2.70
N GLY A 200 -7.93 -14.83 -3.85
CA GLY A 200 -8.41 -13.46 -4.06
C GLY A 200 -7.52 -12.28 -3.61
N LEU A 201 -6.48 -11.99 -4.40
CA LEU A 201 -5.96 -10.66 -4.74
C LEU A 201 -5.87 -9.66 -3.56
N LEU A 202 -5.02 -9.94 -2.56
CA LEU A 202 -4.39 -9.00 -1.60
C LEU A 202 -4.89 -8.98 -0.15
N ASN A 203 -5.41 -10.10 0.34
CA ASN A 203 -5.39 -10.32 1.79
C ASN A 203 -3.93 -10.59 2.19
N LEU A 204 -3.30 -9.71 2.98
CA LEU A 204 -1.96 -9.94 3.50
C LEU A 204 -2.04 -11.01 4.61
N TRP A 205 -1.57 -12.21 4.31
CA TRP A 205 -1.51 -13.34 5.25
C TRP A 205 -0.14 -13.46 5.90
N VAL A 206 -0.13 -13.79 7.19
CA VAL A 206 1.08 -14.13 7.96
C VAL A 206 0.93 -15.55 8.49
N ALA A 207 1.95 -16.40 8.27
CA ALA A 207 1.97 -17.78 8.77
C ALA A 207 2.10 -17.80 10.31
N GLY A 208 1.20 -18.56 10.97
CA GLY A 208 1.18 -18.73 12.42
C GLY A 208 2.18 -19.77 12.95
N GLU A 209 2.50 -19.61 14.25
CA GLU A 209 3.30 -20.46 15.16
C GLU A 209 4.82 -20.63 14.96
N VAL A 210 5.45 -19.99 13.96
CA VAL A 210 6.93 -19.88 13.93
C VAL A 210 7.51 -18.44 13.92
N PRO A 211 7.05 -17.45 14.72
CA PRO A 211 7.61 -16.08 14.68
C PRO A 211 8.34 -15.63 15.96
N SER A 212 8.59 -16.51 16.94
CA SER A 212 9.22 -16.11 18.22
C SER A 212 10.71 -15.81 18.08
N GLU A 213 11.47 -16.58 17.29
CA GLU A 213 12.92 -16.38 17.09
C GLU A 213 13.20 -15.30 16.02
N SER A 214 12.47 -15.41 14.91
CA SER A 214 11.55 -14.37 14.43
C SER A 214 11.94 -12.86 14.52
N ALA A 215 11.76 -12.36 15.74
CA ALA A 215 11.69 -10.94 16.05
C ALA A 215 13.05 -10.24 16.21
N TYR A 216 14.14 -11.00 16.34
CA TYR A 216 15.38 -10.48 16.92
C TYR A 216 16.56 -10.38 15.94
N VAL A 217 16.41 -10.81 14.69
CA VAL A 217 17.51 -10.80 13.69
C VAL A 217 17.32 -9.74 12.62
N LYS A 218 18.42 -9.09 12.24
CA LYS A 218 18.50 -8.12 11.15
C LYS A 218 18.12 -8.81 9.83
N SER A 219 17.08 -8.31 9.15
CA SER A 219 16.68 -8.76 7.81
C SER A 219 16.85 -7.65 6.77
N ASP A 220 16.81 -8.03 5.49
CA ASP A 220 16.71 -7.07 4.37
C ASP A 220 15.37 -6.31 4.36
N PHE A 221 14.36 -6.83 5.07
CA PHE A 221 13.11 -6.13 5.32
C PHE A 221 13.34 -4.98 6.28
N TYR A 222 13.63 -5.23 7.55
CA TYR A 222 13.82 -4.16 8.53
C TYR A 222 14.56 -4.64 9.76
N ASP A 223 15.25 -3.71 10.43
CA ASP A 223 15.91 -3.95 11.71
C ASP A 223 14.97 -3.52 12.85
N PHE A 224 14.14 -4.44 13.34
CA PHE A 224 13.15 -4.17 14.37
C PHE A 224 13.77 -3.82 15.74
N ASN A 225 15.06 -4.10 15.95
CA ASN A 225 15.78 -3.63 17.14
C ASN A 225 15.94 -2.09 17.16
N LYS A 226 15.77 -1.44 16.01
CA LYS A 226 15.76 0.02 15.87
C LYS A 226 14.36 0.59 15.70
N SER A 227 13.33 -0.26 15.76
CA SER A 227 11.96 0.18 15.55
C SER A 227 11.47 1.02 16.71
N LEU A 228 10.72 2.07 16.40
CA LEU A 228 10.04 2.90 17.39
C LEU A 228 8.57 2.46 17.56
N ILE A 229 8.15 1.37 16.90
CA ILE A 229 6.80 0.86 17.02
C ILE A 229 6.66 0.17 18.38
N THR A 230 5.83 0.77 19.23
CA THR A 230 5.44 0.23 20.53
C THR A 230 3.91 0.12 20.59
N ARG A 231 3.42 -0.89 21.30
CA ARG A 231 1.99 -1.11 21.52
C ARG A 231 1.75 -1.45 22.98
N SER A 232 0.96 -0.63 23.67
CA SER A 232 0.46 -1.00 25.00
C SER A 232 -0.68 -2.01 24.88
N TYR A 233 -0.67 -3.03 25.73
CA TYR A 233 -1.74 -3.99 25.87
C TYR A 233 -1.88 -4.42 27.33
N PHE A 234 -3.10 -4.78 27.74
CA PHE A 234 -3.35 -5.29 29.08
C PHE A 234 -3.06 -6.79 29.14
N ASN A 235 -2.13 -7.20 30.00
CA ASN A 235 -1.85 -8.60 30.25
C ASN A 235 -2.75 -9.09 31.40
N ALA A 236 -3.77 -9.88 31.06
CA ALA A 236 -4.75 -10.37 32.04
C ALA A 236 -4.16 -11.34 33.07
N GLU A 237 -3.07 -12.05 32.74
CA GLU A 237 -2.41 -12.99 33.65
C GLU A 237 -1.57 -12.26 34.71
N GLN A 238 -0.96 -11.13 34.32
CA GLN A 238 -0.12 -10.33 35.20
C GLN A 238 -0.86 -9.16 35.85
N GLY A 239 -2.06 -8.82 35.35
CA GLY A 239 -2.89 -7.74 35.88
C GLY A 239 -2.34 -6.33 35.62
N GLU A 240 -1.41 -6.18 34.67
CA GLU A 240 -0.68 -4.94 34.40
C GLU A 240 -0.68 -4.59 32.91
N GLU A 241 -0.52 -3.29 32.60
CA GLU A 241 -0.22 -2.85 31.24
C GLU A 241 1.21 -3.23 30.87
N GLN A 242 1.37 -3.83 29.70
CA GLN A 242 2.66 -4.16 29.12
C GLN A 242 2.87 -3.42 27.81
N GLU A 243 4.13 -3.14 27.51
CA GLU A 243 4.56 -2.64 26.22
C GLU A 243 5.12 -3.77 25.37
N GLU A 244 4.52 -3.97 24.20
CA GLU A 244 5.04 -4.80 23.13
C GLU A 244 5.89 -3.93 22.20
N THR A 245 7.04 -4.42 21.75
CA THR A 245 7.95 -3.71 20.85
C THR A 245 8.36 -4.58 19.66
N GLY A 246 9.05 -3.99 18.68
CA GLY A 246 9.64 -4.72 17.56
C GLY A 246 8.61 -5.28 16.57
N VAL A 247 8.90 -6.45 15.98
CA VAL A 247 8.07 -7.04 14.92
C VAL A 247 6.65 -7.37 15.40
N TRP A 248 6.50 -7.75 16.68
CA TRP A 248 5.21 -8.12 17.26
C TRP A 248 4.31 -6.90 17.41
N ALA A 249 4.87 -5.79 17.92
CA ALA A 249 4.15 -4.53 17.99
C ALA A 249 3.71 -4.07 16.60
N PHE A 250 4.56 -4.23 15.58
CA PHE A 250 4.21 -3.94 14.19
C PHE A 250 3.05 -4.80 13.68
N LEU A 251 3.16 -6.14 13.73
CA LEU A 251 2.14 -7.05 13.23
C LEU A 251 0.81 -6.90 13.98
N ASN A 252 0.84 -6.82 15.31
CA ASN A 252 -0.37 -6.64 16.12
C ASN A 252 -1.02 -5.28 15.91
N THR A 253 -0.23 -4.24 15.62
CA THR A 253 -0.79 -2.93 15.23
C THR A 253 -1.48 -3.01 13.87
N LEU A 254 -0.88 -3.67 12.88
CA LEU A 254 -1.54 -3.89 11.58
C LEU A 254 -2.83 -4.71 11.73
N LYS A 255 -2.82 -5.75 12.56
CA LYS A 255 -4.01 -6.56 12.88
C LYS A 255 -5.10 -5.73 13.56
N LYS A 256 -4.73 -4.89 14.54
CA LYS A 256 -5.65 -3.95 15.22
C LYS A 256 -6.30 -2.99 14.23
N LEU A 257 -5.56 -2.53 13.22
CA LEU A 257 -6.08 -1.66 12.15
C LEU A 257 -6.87 -2.44 11.06
N GLY A 258 -6.98 -3.76 11.17
CA GLY A 258 -7.65 -4.62 10.19
C GLY A 258 -6.95 -4.60 8.83
N LEU A 259 -5.61 -4.48 8.83
CA LEU A 259 -4.79 -4.41 7.61
C LEU A 259 -4.17 -5.74 7.22
N ILE A 260 -4.09 -6.67 8.19
CA ILE A 260 -3.63 -8.05 8.00
C ILE A 260 -4.54 -8.98 8.82
N GLU A 261 -4.63 -10.22 8.38
CA GLU A 261 -5.33 -11.29 9.12
C GLU A 261 -4.36 -12.43 9.46
N SER A 262 -4.58 -13.06 10.62
CA SER A 262 -3.86 -14.27 11.01
C SER A 262 -4.56 -15.47 10.40
N SER A 263 -3.88 -16.23 9.54
CA SER A 263 -4.35 -17.54 9.09
C SER A 263 -3.75 -18.65 9.94
N TYR A 264 -4.61 -19.49 10.49
CA TYR A 264 -4.20 -20.77 11.05
C TYR A 264 -4.27 -21.81 9.93
N LEU A 265 -3.15 -22.47 9.65
CA LEU A 265 -3.13 -23.62 8.74
C LEU A 265 -3.87 -24.76 9.45
N VAL A 266 -4.95 -25.25 8.84
CA VAL A 266 -5.69 -26.46 9.26
C VAL A 266 -5.27 -27.61 8.35
#